data_AF-A0A4Y9RLY2-F1
#
_entry.id   AF-A0A4Y9RLY2-F1
#
_cell.length_a   1.000
_cell.length_b   1.000
_cell.length_c   1.000
_cell.angle_alpha   90.00
_cell.angle_beta   90.00
_cell.angle_gamma   90.00
#
_symmetry.space_group_name_H-M   'P 1'
#
loop_
_entity.id
_entity.type
_entity.pdbx_description
1 polymer ?
#
loop_
_entity_poly.entity_id
_entity_poly.type
_entity_poly.pdbx_seq_one_letter_code
_entity_poly.pdbx_strand_id
1 'polypeptide(L)'
;AYDSVPTMVRRINNTFKRADEIQWSRGINPGDEGFVDYFLPIVADAEAGFGGVLNAFELMKNMIAAGAAGVHFEDQLAAVKKCGHMGGKVLVPTQEAVEKLTAARFAADVMGVPTIVLARTDAEAANLITSDHDANDKPFLTGERTNEGFFRVKNGLEQAISRGVAYAPFADLVWCETGTPDLGFAREFAQAVHEKCPGKLLSYNCSPSFNWKKNLDDKTIAEFQEKLSELGYKYQFITLAGIHINWYNTFQFAHAYARGEGMKHYVNMVQEQEFAARDKGYTFVSHQQEVGAGYFDEVTTVIQGGTSSVKALTGSTEEEQFH
;
A
#
# COMPACT_ATOMS: atom_id res chain seq x y z
N ALA A 1 3.85 -19.27 -9.45
CA ALA A 1 4.22 -18.53 -8.23
C ALA A 1 3.41 -17.24 -8.23
N TYR A 2 2.80 -16.86 -7.10
CA TYR A 2 2.12 -15.58 -6.96
C TYR A 2 3.19 -14.53 -6.61
N ASP A 3 3.74 -13.84 -7.61
CA ASP A 3 4.99 -13.06 -7.50
C ASP A 3 4.86 -11.59 -7.91
N SER A 4 3.68 -11.14 -8.35
CA SER A 4 3.51 -9.80 -8.91
C SER A 4 3.75 -8.72 -7.87
N VAL A 5 3.17 -8.84 -6.66
CA VAL A 5 3.39 -7.87 -5.58
C VAL A 5 4.81 -7.98 -5.00
N PRO A 6 5.38 -9.17 -4.70
CA PRO A 6 6.79 -9.28 -4.33
C PRO A 6 7.75 -8.65 -5.35
N THR A 7 7.47 -8.80 -6.64
CA THR A 7 8.26 -8.16 -7.71
C THR A 7 8.16 -6.64 -7.62
N MET A 8 6.99 -6.09 -7.33
CA MET A 8 6.81 -4.66 -7.14
C MET A 8 7.54 -4.13 -5.89
N VAL A 9 7.45 -4.84 -4.76
CA VAL A 9 8.20 -4.49 -3.53
C VAL A 9 9.70 -4.40 -3.83
N ARG A 10 10.25 -5.40 -4.54
CA ARG A 10 11.66 -5.40 -4.95
C ARG A 10 11.98 -4.22 -5.87
N ARG A 11 11.10 -3.89 -6.81
CA ARG A 11 11.29 -2.74 -7.71
C ARG A 11 11.34 -1.42 -6.94
N ILE A 12 10.44 -1.21 -5.97
CA ILE A 12 10.44 -0.01 -5.12
C ILE A 12 11.73 0.07 -4.31
N ASN A 13 12.14 -1.02 -3.66
CA ASN A 13 13.40 -1.06 -2.91
C ASN A 13 14.63 -0.82 -3.79
N ASN A 14 14.65 -1.32 -5.04
CA ASN A 14 15.73 -1.02 -5.98
C ASN A 14 15.77 0.46 -6.38
N THR A 15 14.61 1.12 -6.49
CA THR A 15 14.54 2.56 -6.73
C THR A 15 15.09 3.33 -5.53
N PHE A 16 14.69 2.99 -4.30
CA PHE A 16 15.24 3.59 -3.08
C PHE A 16 16.75 3.41 -2.99
N LYS A 17 17.24 2.21 -3.29
CA LYS A 17 18.66 1.92 -3.32
C LYS A 17 19.42 2.77 -4.33
N ARG A 18 18.90 2.93 -5.55
CA ARG A 18 19.54 3.79 -6.57
C ARG A 18 19.59 5.25 -6.12
N ALA A 19 18.50 5.75 -5.54
CA ALA A 19 18.45 7.12 -5.04
C ALA A 19 19.47 7.36 -3.91
N ASP A 20 19.57 6.41 -2.96
CA ASP A 20 20.58 6.42 -1.91
C ASP A 20 22.02 6.33 -2.47
N GLU A 21 22.29 5.40 -3.41
CA GLU A 21 23.59 5.29 -4.08
C GLU A 21 24.00 6.61 -4.77
N ILE A 22 23.06 7.32 -5.42
CA ILE A 22 23.30 8.65 -6.01
C ILE A 22 23.62 9.68 -4.94
N GLN A 23 22.84 9.73 -3.85
CA GLN A 23 23.06 10.65 -2.74
C GLN A 23 24.46 10.46 -2.11
N TRP A 24 24.84 9.21 -1.83
CA TRP A 24 26.16 8.88 -1.27
C TRP A 24 27.30 9.23 -2.22
N SER A 25 27.13 9.02 -3.53
CA SER A 25 28.15 9.39 -4.52
C SER A 25 28.45 10.90 -4.53
N ARG A 26 27.44 11.72 -4.19
CA ARG A 26 27.56 13.18 -4.05
C ARG A 26 28.13 13.62 -2.69
N GLY A 27 28.48 12.67 -1.82
CA GLY A 27 29.02 12.94 -0.50
C GLY A 27 27.99 13.52 0.49
N ILE A 28 26.69 13.28 0.26
CA ILE A 28 25.62 13.67 1.18
C ILE A 28 25.41 12.53 2.19
N ASN A 29 25.79 12.76 3.44
CA ASN A 29 25.78 11.77 4.52
C ASN A 29 24.65 12.04 5.53
N PRO A 30 24.32 11.07 6.40
CA PRO A 30 23.39 11.30 7.49
C PRO A 30 23.79 12.50 8.35
N GLY A 31 22.91 13.50 8.41
CA GLY A 31 23.13 14.75 9.15
C GLY A 31 23.49 15.96 8.27
N ASP A 32 23.83 15.75 7.01
CA ASP A 32 24.06 16.83 6.05
C ASP A 32 22.73 17.47 5.59
N GLU A 33 22.79 18.74 5.20
CA GLU A 33 21.65 19.42 4.58
C GLU A 33 21.25 18.72 3.29
N GLY A 34 19.97 18.38 3.15
CA GLY A 34 19.44 17.67 1.99
C GLY A 34 19.54 16.14 2.04
N PHE A 35 20.05 15.54 3.14
CA PHE A 35 20.00 14.10 3.33
C PHE A 35 18.55 13.58 3.42
N VAL A 36 18.25 12.54 2.64
CA VAL A 36 16.97 11.83 2.64
C VAL A 36 17.20 10.36 3.03
N ASP A 37 16.42 9.87 3.99
CA ASP A 37 16.30 8.43 4.24
C ASP A 37 15.30 7.83 3.25
N TYR A 38 15.82 7.24 2.17
CA TYR A 38 15.00 6.67 1.10
C TYR A 38 14.33 5.35 1.48
N PHE A 39 14.86 4.60 2.47
CA PHE A 39 14.40 3.25 2.77
C PHE A 39 13.16 3.24 3.68
N LEU A 40 12.12 3.94 3.24
CA LEU A 40 10.83 3.96 3.93
C LEU A 40 10.20 2.55 3.95
N PRO A 41 9.51 2.18 5.04
CA PRO A 41 8.92 0.86 5.18
C PRO A 41 7.78 0.64 4.19
N ILE A 42 7.85 -0.47 3.43
CA ILE A 42 6.81 -0.86 2.48
C ILE A 42 5.82 -1.80 3.17
N VAL A 43 4.54 -1.42 3.20
CA VAL A 43 3.44 -2.31 3.56
C VAL A 43 2.80 -2.84 2.28
N ALA A 44 2.76 -4.16 2.12
CA ALA A 44 2.36 -4.83 0.89
C ALA A 44 1.06 -5.62 1.03
N ASP A 45 0.34 -5.75 -0.08
CA ASP A 45 -0.92 -6.49 -0.19
C ASP A 45 -0.67 -7.97 -0.53
N ALA A 46 -1.05 -8.89 0.36
CA ALA A 46 -1.02 -10.34 0.11
C ALA A 46 -2.40 -10.92 -0.22
N GLU A 47 -3.40 -10.07 -0.44
CA GLU A 47 -4.80 -10.40 -0.69
C GLU A 47 -5.32 -11.44 0.32
N ALA A 48 -5.99 -12.49 -0.17
CA ALA A 48 -6.47 -13.62 0.61
C ALA A 48 -5.41 -14.75 0.77
N GLY A 49 -4.13 -14.46 0.48
CA GLY A 49 -3.02 -15.41 0.53
C GLY A 49 -2.94 -16.36 -0.66
N PHE A 50 -3.72 -16.12 -1.73
CA PHE A 50 -3.74 -16.90 -2.97
C PHE A 50 -3.96 -18.42 -2.80
N GLY A 51 -4.65 -18.82 -1.72
CA GLY A 51 -4.95 -20.22 -1.44
C GLY A 51 -5.11 -20.48 0.05
N GLY A 52 -4.56 -21.61 0.50
CA GLY A 52 -4.55 -22.02 1.91
C GLY A 52 -3.29 -21.54 2.66
N VAL A 53 -3.06 -22.12 3.84
CA VAL A 53 -1.97 -21.72 4.75
C VAL A 53 -0.57 -21.81 4.12
N LEU A 54 -0.31 -22.82 3.29
CA LEU A 54 1.01 -22.98 2.63
C LEU A 54 1.25 -21.89 1.57
N ASN A 55 0.19 -21.44 0.89
CA ASN A 55 0.28 -20.33 -0.06
C ASN A 55 0.56 -19.02 0.68
N ALA A 56 -0.12 -18.77 1.79
CA ALA A 56 0.12 -17.60 2.64
C ALA A 56 1.56 -17.58 3.19
N PHE A 57 2.08 -18.72 3.65
CA PHE A 57 3.46 -18.87 4.13
C PHE A 57 4.51 -18.55 3.05
N GLU A 58 4.39 -19.15 1.87
CA GLU A 58 5.35 -18.89 0.77
C GLU A 58 5.23 -17.47 0.22
N LEU A 59 4.02 -16.91 0.16
CA LEU A 59 3.84 -15.51 -0.23
C LEU A 59 4.50 -14.56 0.76
N MET A 60 4.30 -14.78 2.07
CA MET A 60 4.95 -13.97 3.11
C MET A 60 6.48 -14.04 3.01
N LYS A 61 7.05 -15.23 2.82
CA LYS A 61 8.51 -15.38 2.58
C LYS A 61 8.96 -14.58 1.35
N ASN A 62 8.19 -14.61 0.27
CA ASN A 62 8.52 -13.86 -0.95
C ASN A 62 8.43 -12.34 -0.75
N MET A 63 7.45 -11.86 0.02
CA MET A 63 7.36 -10.45 0.41
C MET A 63 8.55 -10.02 1.27
N ILE A 64 8.93 -10.84 2.26
CA ILE A 64 10.10 -10.61 3.11
C ILE A 64 11.38 -10.56 2.28
N ALA A 65 11.61 -11.56 1.42
CA ALA A 65 12.78 -11.61 0.56
C ALA A 65 12.87 -10.43 -0.43
N ALA A 66 11.73 -9.84 -0.77
CA ALA A 66 11.66 -8.62 -1.58
C ALA A 66 11.89 -7.32 -0.78
N GLY A 67 11.87 -7.39 0.55
CA GLY A 67 12.09 -6.27 1.46
C GLY A 67 10.81 -5.55 1.91
N ALA A 68 9.68 -6.25 2.01
CA ALA A 68 8.48 -5.68 2.64
C ALA A 68 8.67 -5.56 4.17
N ALA A 69 8.30 -4.41 4.74
CA ALA A 69 8.32 -4.17 6.17
C ALA A 69 7.04 -4.67 6.86
N GLY A 70 5.91 -4.62 6.15
CA GLY A 70 4.64 -5.17 6.61
C GLY A 70 3.84 -5.81 5.49
N VAL A 71 2.95 -6.73 5.83
CA VAL A 71 2.10 -7.45 4.87
C VAL A 71 0.71 -7.62 5.45
N HIS A 72 -0.32 -7.31 4.67
CA HIS A 72 -1.70 -7.52 5.07
C HIS A 72 -2.35 -8.72 4.38
N PHE A 73 -3.17 -9.46 5.13
CA PHE A 73 -3.97 -10.58 4.66
C PHE A 73 -5.44 -10.33 4.99
N GLU A 74 -6.35 -10.72 4.08
CA GLU A 74 -7.79 -10.55 4.26
C GLU A 74 -8.54 -11.89 4.38
N ASP A 75 -9.67 -11.87 5.08
CA ASP A 75 -10.49 -13.04 5.39
C ASP A 75 -11.47 -13.45 4.27
N GLN A 76 -11.13 -13.16 3.01
CA GLN A 76 -11.90 -13.61 1.84
C GLN A 76 -11.46 -15.01 1.35
N LEU A 77 -12.36 -15.69 0.64
CA LEU A 77 -12.04 -16.89 -0.12
C LEU A 77 -11.22 -16.49 -1.36
N ALA A 78 -9.96 -16.94 -1.42
CA ALA A 78 -9.02 -16.56 -2.47
C ALA A 78 -9.53 -16.83 -3.89
N ALA A 79 -10.23 -17.95 -4.11
CA ALA A 79 -10.77 -18.33 -5.42
C ALA A 79 -11.81 -17.35 -6.00
N VAL A 80 -12.41 -16.52 -5.14
CA VAL A 80 -13.44 -15.54 -5.52
C VAL A 80 -13.16 -14.16 -4.93
N LYS A 81 -11.90 -13.85 -4.60
CA LYS A 81 -11.47 -12.56 -4.04
C LYS A 81 -12.04 -11.38 -4.84
N LYS A 82 -12.42 -10.31 -4.14
CA LYS A 82 -12.88 -9.04 -4.71
C LYS A 82 -12.19 -7.86 -4.03
N CYS A 83 -12.22 -6.70 -4.70
CA CYS A 83 -11.94 -5.44 -4.03
C CYS A 83 -12.97 -5.23 -2.90
N GLY A 84 -12.53 -4.68 -1.77
CA GLY A 84 -13.36 -4.47 -0.58
C GLY A 84 -14.65 -3.67 -0.80
N HIS A 85 -14.67 -2.84 -1.85
CA HIS A 85 -15.79 -1.98 -2.21
C HIS A 85 -16.68 -2.56 -3.31
N MET A 86 -16.50 -3.84 -3.66
CA MET A 86 -17.33 -4.58 -4.61
C MET A 86 -18.27 -5.55 -3.90
N GLY A 87 -19.42 -5.84 -4.52
CA GLY A 87 -20.33 -6.89 -4.06
C GLY A 87 -19.79 -8.31 -4.35
N GLY A 88 -20.45 -9.32 -3.77
CA GLY A 88 -20.12 -10.73 -4.00
C GLY A 88 -18.86 -11.23 -3.28
N LYS A 89 -18.47 -10.57 -2.19
CA LYS A 89 -17.40 -11.03 -1.30
C LYS A 89 -17.85 -12.27 -0.53
N VAL A 90 -16.98 -13.27 -0.45
CA VAL A 90 -17.21 -14.51 0.30
C VAL A 90 -16.14 -14.61 1.37
N LEU A 91 -16.55 -14.61 2.64
CA LEU A 91 -15.67 -14.81 3.78
C LEU A 91 -15.24 -16.27 3.91
N VAL A 92 -14.04 -16.50 4.40
CA VAL A 92 -13.66 -17.79 5.02
C VAL A 92 -14.05 -17.79 6.50
N PRO A 93 -14.15 -18.96 7.15
CA PRO A 93 -14.38 -19.04 8.59
C PRO A 93 -13.29 -18.31 9.37
N THR A 94 -13.63 -17.76 10.52
CA THR A 94 -12.72 -16.97 11.37
C THR A 94 -11.41 -17.74 11.64
N GLN A 95 -11.51 -19.02 11.96
CA GLN A 95 -10.37 -19.91 12.20
C GLN A 95 -9.45 -20.04 10.99
N GLU A 96 -9.99 -20.11 9.77
CA GLU A 96 -9.16 -20.20 8.55
C GLU A 96 -8.36 -18.91 8.32
N ALA A 97 -8.96 -17.74 8.59
CA ALA A 97 -8.26 -16.46 8.53
C ALA A 97 -7.15 -16.39 9.59
N VAL A 98 -7.42 -16.83 10.83
CA VAL A 98 -6.41 -16.92 11.91
C VAL A 98 -5.26 -17.85 11.54
N GLU A 99 -5.53 -18.98 10.91
CA GLU A 99 -4.49 -19.91 10.44
C GLU A 99 -3.61 -19.30 9.36
N LYS A 100 -4.17 -18.48 8.45
CA LYS A 100 -3.37 -17.73 7.47
C LYS A 100 -2.49 -16.66 8.13
N LEU A 101 -3.01 -15.93 9.12
CA LEU A 101 -2.23 -14.97 9.91
C LEU A 101 -1.09 -15.67 10.67
N THR A 102 -1.37 -16.83 11.24
CA THR A 102 -0.38 -17.67 11.92
C THR A 102 0.69 -18.16 10.95
N ALA A 103 0.30 -18.58 9.74
CA ALA A 103 1.25 -18.96 8.68
C ALA A 103 2.14 -17.78 8.25
N ALA A 104 1.58 -16.56 8.14
CA ALA A 104 2.35 -15.36 7.85
C ALA A 104 3.35 -15.02 8.98
N ARG A 105 2.92 -15.09 10.24
CA ARG A 105 3.83 -14.92 11.38
C ARG A 105 4.93 -15.98 11.38
N PHE A 106 4.58 -17.23 11.18
CA PHE A 106 5.55 -18.33 11.14
C PHE A 106 6.57 -18.15 10.01
N ALA A 107 6.16 -17.64 8.85
CA ALA A 107 7.10 -17.28 7.77
C ALA A 107 8.08 -16.19 8.21
N ALA A 108 7.62 -15.15 8.90
CA ALA A 108 8.50 -14.10 9.45
C ALA A 108 9.49 -14.65 10.49
N ASP A 109 9.02 -15.51 11.39
CA ASP A 109 9.85 -16.16 12.41
C ASP A 109 10.92 -17.06 11.78
N VAL A 110 10.57 -17.87 10.78
CA VAL A 110 11.52 -18.72 10.02
C VAL A 110 12.56 -17.89 9.28
N MET A 111 12.15 -16.74 8.73
CA MET A 111 13.06 -15.81 8.04
C MET A 111 13.87 -14.94 9.02
N GLY A 112 13.60 -15.01 10.32
CA GLY A 112 14.35 -14.30 11.36
C GLY A 112 14.17 -12.78 11.34
N VAL A 113 13.02 -12.28 10.87
CA VAL A 113 12.76 -10.83 10.76
C VAL A 113 11.42 -10.43 11.41
N PRO A 114 11.33 -9.26 12.05
CA PRO A 114 10.13 -8.81 12.74
C PRO A 114 9.11 -8.15 11.79
N THR A 115 8.77 -8.81 10.68
CA THR A 115 7.83 -8.25 9.70
C THR A 115 6.46 -8.02 10.33
N ILE A 116 5.86 -6.87 10.04
CA ILE A 116 4.56 -6.48 10.56
C ILE A 116 3.44 -7.26 9.84
N VAL A 117 2.56 -7.92 10.58
CA VAL A 117 1.41 -8.66 10.05
C VAL A 117 0.14 -7.84 10.31
N LEU A 118 -0.63 -7.58 9.25
CA LEU A 118 -1.89 -6.85 9.34
C LEU A 118 -3.05 -7.79 9.01
N ALA A 119 -4.04 -7.85 9.89
CA ALA A 119 -5.27 -8.60 9.65
C ALA A 119 -6.37 -7.68 9.13
N ARG A 120 -6.87 -7.99 7.94
CA ARG A 120 -8.01 -7.31 7.33
C ARG A 120 -9.27 -8.18 7.42
N THR A 121 -10.39 -7.59 7.84
CA THR A 121 -11.71 -8.18 7.67
C THR A 121 -12.55 -7.44 6.63
N ASP A 122 -13.27 -8.21 5.82
CA ASP A 122 -14.20 -7.72 4.80
C ASP A 122 -15.68 -7.85 5.21
N ALA A 123 -15.94 -8.25 6.46
CA ALA A 123 -17.24 -8.61 6.99
C ALA A 123 -18.26 -7.46 7.10
N GLU A 124 -17.83 -6.21 6.96
CA GLU A 124 -18.76 -5.06 6.92
C GLU A 124 -19.75 -5.18 5.73
N ALA A 125 -19.26 -5.58 4.56
CA ALA A 125 -20.08 -5.69 3.34
C ALA A 125 -20.21 -7.13 2.80
N ALA A 126 -19.40 -8.08 3.25
CA ALA A 126 -19.46 -9.46 2.77
C ALA A 126 -20.66 -10.21 3.36
N ASN A 127 -21.61 -10.59 2.52
CA ASN A 127 -22.86 -11.27 2.93
C ASN A 127 -22.86 -12.79 2.66
N LEU A 128 -21.69 -13.36 2.34
CA LEU A 128 -21.49 -14.79 2.10
C LEU A 128 -20.31 -15.31 2.92
N ILE A 129 -20.38 -16.57 3.35
CA ILE A 129 -19.29 -17.31 4.00
C ILE A 129 -19.24 -18.74 3.46
N THR A 130 -18.06 -19.35 3.41
CA THR A 130 -17.88 -20.69 2.84
C THR A 130 -18.45 -21.83 3.70
N SER A 131 -18.43 -21.69 5.03
CA SER A 131 -18.83 -22.74 5.97
C SER A 131 -19.38 -22.15 7.26
N ASP A 132 -20.21 -22.92 7.96
CA ASP A 132 -20.89 -22.59 9.22
C ASP A 132 -20.28 -23.28 10.46
N HIS A 133 -19.14 -23.98 10.30
CA HIS A 133 -18.59 -24.81 11.38
C HIS A 133 -18.03 -24.00 12.56
N ASP A 134 -17.53 -22.80 12.29
CA ASP A 134 -16.86 -21.93 13.27
C ASP A 134 -17.87 -21.26 14.22
N ALA A 135 -17.63 -21.40 15.53
CA ALA A 135 -18.48 -20.83 16.56
C ALA A 135 -18.53 -19.29 16.53
N ASN A 136 -17.45 -18.63 16.11
CA ASN A 136 -17.39 -17.16 16.01
C ASN A 136 -18.32 -16.61 14.93
N ASP A 137 -18.59 -17.41 13.90
CA ASP A 137 -19.39 -17.01 12.74
C ASP A 137 -20.87 -17.37 12.86
N LYS A 138 -21.21 -18.38 13.68
CA LYS A 138 -22.59 -18.86 13.89
C LYS A 138 -23.62 -17.77 14.21
N PRO A 139 -23.34 -16.77 15.07
CA PRO A 139 -24.30 -15.73 15.39
C PRO A 139 -24.77 -14.91 14.17
N PHE A 140 -23.97 -14.86 13.11
CA PHE A 140 -24.23 -14.04 11.92
C PHE A 140 -24.90 -14.82 10.79
N LEU A 141 -24.98 -16.15 10.86
CA LEU A 141 -25.63 -16.97 9.83
C LEU A 141 -27.14 -16.68 9.76
N THR A 142 -27.68 -16.65 8.53
CA THR A 142 -29.14 -16.51 8.33
C THR A 142 -29.85 -17.85 8.22
N GLY A 143 -29.11 -18.95 8.01
CA GLY A 143 -29.63 -20.28 7.70
C GLY A 143 -29.88 -20.54 6.21
N GLU A 144 -29.70 -19.54 5.34
CA GLU A 144 -29.86 -19.68 3.89
C GLU A 144 -28.54 -20.03 3.19
N ARG A 145 -28.64 -20.71 2.05
CA ARG A 145 -27.51 -21.03 1.17
C ARG A 145 -27.75 -20.57 -0.26
N THR A 146 -26.66 -20.32 -0.98
CA THR A 146 -26.67 -20.03 -2.43
C THR A 146 -26.59 -21.30 -3.27
N ASN A 147 -26.74 -21.17 -4.60
CA ASN A 147 -26.62 -22.31 -5.52
C ASN A 147 -25.20 -22.90 -5.56
N GLU A 148 -24.18 -22.08 -5.35
CA GLU A 148 -22.78 -22.47 -5.22
C GLU A 148 -22.50 -23.16 -3.87
N GLY A 149 -23.46 -23.10 -2.94
CA GLY A 149 -23.38 -23.72 -1.63
C GLY A 149 -22.81 -22.83 -0.52
N PHE A 150 -22.56 -21.55 -0.77
CA PHE A 150 -22.14 -20.60 0.28
C PHE A 150 -23.29 -20.31 1.24
N PHE A 151 -22.98 -20.05 2.50
CA PHE A 151 -23.96 -19.63 3.51
C PHE A 151 -24.12 -18.12 3.47
N ARG A 152 -25.34 -17.62 3.71
CA ARG A 152 -25.60 -16.20 3.89
C ARG A 152 -25.33 -15.76 5.32
N VAL A 153 -24.71 -14.59 5.46
CA VAL A 153 -24.43 -13.95 6.76
C VAL A 153 -25.01 -12.55 6.82
N LYS A 154 -25.30 -12.10 8.05
CA LYS A 154 -25.63 -10.72 8.39
C LYS A 154 -24.33 -9.91 8.47
N ASN A 155 -23.96 -9.31 7.35
CA ASN A 155 -22.81 -8.41 7.27
C ASN A 155 -23.03 -7.12 8.09
N GLY A 156 -21.93 -6.45 8.45
CA GLY A 156 -21.97 -5.16 9.12
C GLY A 156 -20.98 -5.03 10.28
N LEU A 157 -21.16 -3.97 11.07
CA LEU A 157 -20.25 -3.61 12.16
C LEU A 157 -20.08 -4.73 13.20
N GLU A 158 -21.16 -5.40 13.62
CA GLU A 158 -21.08 -6.43 14.66
C GLU A 158 -20.22 -7.63 14.23
N GLN A 159 -20.39 -8.09 12.98
CA GLN A 159 -19.59 -9.18 12.43
C GLN A 159 -18.13 -8.75 12.23
N ALA A 160 -17.91 -7.52 11.76
CA ALA A 160 -16.58 -6.95 11.63
C ALA A 160 -15.86 -6.85 12.98
N ILE A 161 -16.52 -6.35 14.04
CA ILE A 161 -15.98 -6.29 15.40
C ILE A 161 -15.61 -7.69 15.90
N SER A 162 -16.53 -8.66 15.76
CA SER A 162 -16.30 -10.05 16.19
C SER A 162 -15.01 -10.62 15.57
N ARG A 163 -14.83 -10.44 14.27
CA ARG A 163 -13.64 -10.88 13.54
C ARG A 163 -12.40 -10.07 13.89
N GLY A 164 -12.51 -8.75 13.98
CA GLY A 164 -11.41 -7.86 14.37
C GLY A 164 -10.82 -8.21 15.73
N VAL A 165 -11.68 -8.51 16.72
CA VAL A 165 -11.28 -9.00 18.05
C VAL A 165 -10.60 -10.36 17.95
N ALA A 166 -11.17 -11.29 17.17
CA ALA A 166 -10.60 -12.63 17.00
C ALA A 166 -9.21 -12.60 16.34
N TYR A 167 -8.95 -11.66 15.44
CA TYR A 167 -7.67 -11.54 14.72
C TYR A 167 -6.61 -10.77 15.51
N ALA A 168 -7.01 -9.90 16.43
CA ALA A 168 -6.10 -9.02 17.16
C ALA A 168 -4.91 -9.73 17.84
N PRO A 169 -5.04 -10.93 18.44
CA PRO A 169 -3.89 -11.64 19.02
C PRO A 169 -2.86 -12.14 18.00
N PHE A 170 -3.24 -12.29 16.73
CA PHE A 170 -2.44 -12.90 15.67
C PHE A 170 -1.85 -11.89 14.67
N ALA A 171 -2.17 -10.60 14.86
CA ALA A 171 -1.71 -9.52 13.99
C ALA A 171 -1.23 -8.33 14.81
N ASP A 172 -0.29 -7.58 14.25
CA ASP A 172 0.23 -6.35 14.83
C ASP A 172 -0.79 -5.21 14.67
N LEU A 173 -1.46 -5.16 13.51
CA LEU A 173 -2.55 -4.22 13.23
C LEU A 173 -3.81 -4.94 12.76
N VAL A 174 -4.97 -4.39 13.09
CA VAL A 174 -6.28 -4.83 12.60
C VAL A 174 -6.92 -3.76 11.73
N TRP A 175 -7.51 -4.17 10.62
CA TRP A 175 -8.18 -3.33 9.64
C TRP A 175 -9.57 -3.89 9.34
N CYS A 176 -10.60 -3.06 9.41
CA CYS A 176 -11.90 -3.34 8.81
C CYS A 176 -12.05 -2.50 7.54
N GLU A 177 -12.34 -3.15 6.40
CA GLU A 177 -12.80 -2.41 5.22
C GLU A 177 -14.22 -1.88 5.46
N THR A 178 -14.54 -0.69 4.95
CA THR A 178 -15.85 -0.03 5.15
C THR A 178 -16.46 0.44 3.83
N GLY A 179 -17.79 0.57 3.79
CA GLY A 179 -18.50 1.11 2.62
C GLY A 179 -18.45 2.64 2.47
N THR A 180 -18.17 3.38 3.54
CA THR A 180 -18.12 4.85 3.57
C THR A 180 -17.00 5.36 4.51
N PRO A 181 -16.54 6.62 4.35
CA PRO A 181 -15.60 7.24 5.27
C PRO A 181 -16.35 7.77 6.51
N ASP A 182 -16.60 6.91 7.49
CA ASP A 182 -17.43 7.21 8.67
C ASP A 182 -16.61 7.11 9.98
N LEU A 183 -16.39 8.25 10.64
CA LEU A 183 -15.69 8.33 11.93
C LEU A 183 -16.49 7.71 13.10
N GLY A 184 -17.81 7.63 13.00
CA GLY A 184 -18.67 6.96 13.98
C GLY A 184 -18.44 5.44 13.95
N PHE A 185 -18.56 4.85 12.75
CA PHE A 185 -18.23 3.43 12.55
C PHE A 185 -16.79 3.11 13.00
N ALA A 186 -15.82 3.93 12.58
CA ALA A 186 -14.42 3.75 12.95
C ALA A 186 -14.21 3.79 14.48
N ARG A 187 -14.90 4.70 15.17
CA ARG A 187 -14.85 4.81 16.63
C ARG A 187 -15.41 3.58 17.33
N GLU A 188 -16.59 3.11 16.91
CA GLU A 188 -17.22 1.93 17.52
C GLU A 188 -16.37 0.66 17.32
N PHE A 189 -15.83 0.47 16.11
CA PHE A 189 -14.92 -0.63 15.83
C PHE A 189 -13.66 -0.56 16.71
N ALA A 190 -13.01 0.61 16.75
CA ALA A 190 -11.79 0.81 17.54
C ALA A 190 -12.01 0.56 19.03
N GLN A 191 -13.09 1.12 19.60
CA GLN A 191 -13.44 0.95 21.01
C GLN A 191 -13.67 -0.52 21.37
N ALA A 192 -14.41 -1.25 20.54
CA ALA A 192 -14.69 -2.66 20.80
C ALA A 192 -13.41 -3.53 20.72
N VAL A 193 -12.53 -3.27 19.74
CA VAL A 193 -11.24 -3.96 19.65
C VAL A 193 -10.35 -3.62 20.84
N HIS A 194 -10.28 -2.34 21.25
CA HIS A 194 -9.46 -1.92 22.39
C HIS A 194 -10.00 -2.39 23.74
N GLU A 195 -11.31 -2.58 23.89
CA GLU A 195 -11.89 -3.16 25.11
C GLU A 195 -11.36 -4.59 25.34
N LYS A 196 -11.22 -5.38 24.27
CA LYS A 196 -10.73 -6.77 24.35
C LYS A 196 -9.22 -6.88 24.20
N CYS A 197 -8.59 -5.96 23.50
CA CYS A 197 -7.16 -5.90 23.21
C CYS A 197 -6.63 -4.47 23.39
N PRO A 198 -6.45 -4.00 24.65
CA PRO A 198 -5.99 -2.64 24.92
C PRO A 198 -4.69 -2.31 24.19
N GLY A 199 -4.65 -1.15 23.52
CA GLY A 199 -3.47 -0.68 22.79
C GLY A 199 -3.23 -1.36 21.44
N LYS A 200 -4.13 -2.23 20.95
CA LYS A 200 -4.03 -2.81 19.61
C LYS A 200 -4.00 -1.72 18.55
N LEU A 201 -2.96 -1.73 17.72
CA LEU A 201 -2.84 -0.80 16.61
C LEU A 201 -3.87 -1.13 15.53
N LEU A 202 -4.41 -0.11 14.89
CA LEU A 202 -5.41 -0.26 13.82
C LEU A 202 -4.90 0.34 12.52
N SER A 203 -5.46 -0.11 11.40
CA SER A 203 -5.22 0.46 10.08
C SER A 203 -6.51 0.89 9.40
N TYR A 204 -6.44 1.95 8.60
CA TYR A 204 -7.58 2.52 7.90
C TYR A 204 -7.27 2.80 6.42
N ASN A 205 -8.13 2.32 5.54
CA ASN A 205 -8.07 2.64 4.11
C ASN A 205 -8.87 3.92 3.83
N CYS A 206 -8.17 5.02 3.56
CA CYS A 206 -8.75 6.25 3.05
C CYS A 206 -9.07 6.08 1.55
N SER A 207 -10.05 5.22 1.26
CA SER A 207 -10.29 4.69 -0.07
C SER A 207 -10.72 5.74 -1.11
N PRO A 208 -10.11 5.75 -2.30
CA PRO A 208 -10.63 6.50 -3.46
C PRO A 208 -11.95 5.95 -4.01
N SER A 209 -12.37 4.74 -3.61
CA SER A 209 -13.70 4.22 -3.95
C SER A 209 -14.83 4.97 -3.23
N PHE A 210 -14.50 5.77 -2.20
CA PHE A 210 -15.44 6.69 -1.60
C PHE A 210 -15.62 7.94 -2.45
N ASN A 211 -16.86 8.39 -2.61
CA ASN A 211 -17.11 9.78 -3.00
C ASN A 211 -17.02 10.67 -1.75
N TRP A 212 -15.82 11.16 -1.43
CA TRP A 212 -15.54 11.91 -0.20
C TRP A 212 -16.47 13.09 0.03
N LYS A 213 -16.64 13.95 -0.98
CA LYS A 213 -17.50 15.14 -0.91
C LYS A 213 -19.00 14.86 -0.85
N LYS A 214 -19.43 13.68 -1.29
CA LYS A 214 -20.81 13.23 -1.12
C LYS A 214 -21.09 12.81 0.33
N ASN A 215 -20.07 12.29 1.02
CA ASN A 215 -20.23 11.74 2.37
C ASN A 215 -19.89 12.75 3.47
N LEU A 216 -18.93 13.65 3.23
CA LEU A 216 -18.34 14.50 4.25
C LEU A 216 -18.19 15.96 3.78
N ASP A 217 -18.25 16.89 4.73
CA ASP A 217 -17.91 18.30 4.50
C ASP A 217 -16.39 18.53 4.52
N ASP A 218 -15.97 19.72 4.06
CA ASP A 218 -14.56 20.10 3.95
C ASP A 218 -13.79 20.05 5.26
N LYS A 219 -14.43 20.49 6.35
CA LYS A 219 -13.80 20.52 7.67
C LYS A 219 -13.51 19.09 8.13
N THR A 220 -14.49 18.21 7.97
CA THR A 220 -14.38 16.81 8.38
C THR A 220 -13.35 16.07 7.52
N ILE A 221 -13.29 16.35 6.22
CA ILE A 221 -12.25 15.79 5.33
C ILE A 221 -10.85 16.22 5.79
N ALA A 222 -10.66 17.51 6.11
CA ALA A 222 -9.37 18.05 6.52
C ALA A 222 -8.85 17.43 7.83
N GLU A 223 -9.75 17.17 8.79
CA GLU A 223 -9.40 16.61 10.11
C GLU A 223 -9.49 15.06 10.16
N PHE A 224 -9.92 14.40 9.07
CA PHE A 224 -10.31 12.98 9.09
C PHE A 224 -9.21 12.05 9.59
N GLN A 225 -8.00 12.19 9.06
CA GLN A 225 -6.87 11.33 9.42
C GLN A 225 -6.36 11.58 10.84
N GLU A 226 -6.41 12.83 11.31
CA GLU A 226 -6.06 13.18 12.68
C GLU A 226 -7.04 12.53 13.67
N LYS A 227 -8.35 12.62 13.37
CA LYS A 227 -9.41 11.98 14.18
C LYS A 227 -9.30 10.46 14.19
N LEU A 228 -8.92 9.84 13.06
CA LEU A 228 -8.60 8.41 13.04
C LEU A 228 -7.38 8.08 13.91
N SER A 229 -6.34 8.91 13.89
CA SER A 229 -5.15 8.68 14.70
C SER A 229 -5.45 8.73 16.20
N GLU A 230 -6.31 9.65 16.64
CA GLU A 230 -6.80 9.74 18.04
C GLU A 230 -7.50 8.44 18.49
N LEU A 231 -8.10 7.70 17.56
CA LEU A 231 -8.79 6.43 17.80
C LEU A 231 -7.87 5.20 17.75
N GLY A 232 -6.58 5.37 17.46
CA GLY A 232 -5.61 4.26 17.38
C GLY A 232 -5.37 3.71 15.97
N TYR A 233 -5.92 4.33 14.92
CA TYR A 233 -5.56 4.04 13.54
C TYR A 233 -4.20 4.64 13.19
N LYS A 234 -3.13 3.87 13.41
CA LYS A 234 -1.73 4.33 13.29
C LYS A 234 -1.12 4.09 11.92
N TYR A 235 -1.73 3.25 11.09
CA TYR A 235 -1.40 3.13 9.68
C TYR A 235 -2.60 3.52 8.82
N GLN A 236 -2.46 4.59 8.05
CA GLN A 236 -3.53 5.14 7.21
C GLN A 236 -2.99 5.30 5.79
N PHE A 237 -3.75 4.86 4.79
CA PHE A 237 -3.26 4.79 3.42
C PHE A 237 -4.36 5.05 2.40
N ILE A 238 -3.98 5.59 1.25
CA ILE A 238 -4.86 5.79 0.09
C ILE A 238 -4.47 4.76 -0.97
N THR A 239 -5.22 3.67 -1.04
CA THR A 239 -4.92 2.49 -1.89
C THR A 239 -4.63 2.81 -3.36
N LEU A 240 -5.43 3.66 -4.01
CA LEU A 240 -5.36 3.91 -5.45
C LEU A 240 -4.78 5.28 -5.82
N ALA A 241 -4.09 5.97 -4.89
CA ALA A 241 -3.58 7.32 -5.12
C ALA A 241 -2.69 7.42 -6.37
N GLY A 242 -1.72 6.52 -6.52
CA GLY A 242 -0.77 6.54 -7.63
C GLY A 242 -1.44 6.41 -9.01
N ILE A 243 -2.47 5.56 -9.12
CA ILE A 243 -3.23 5.36 -10.36
C ILE A 243 -4.04 6.62 -10.69
N HIS A 244 -4.81 7.14 -9.72
CA HIS A 244 -5.65 8.32 -9.96
C HIS A 244 -4.84 9.55 -10.33
N ILE A 245 -3.73 9.82 -9.64
CA ILE A 245 -2.87 10.97 -9.91
C ILE A 245 -2.22 10.84 -11.30
N ASN A 246 -1.61 9.69 -11.58
CA ASN A 246 -0.89 9.48 -12.84
C ASN A 246 -1.83 9.52 -14.05
N TRP A 247 -2.92 8.76 -14.02
CA TRP A 247 -3.80 8.62 -15.17
C TRP A 247 -4.56 9.91 -15.46
N TYR A 248 -4.97 10.64 -14.42
CA TYR A 248 -5.64 11.93 -14.61
C TYR A 248 -4.69 12.96 -15.25
N ASN A 249 -3.48 13.11 -14.73
CA ASN A 249 -2.49 14.04 -15.29
C ASN A 249 -2.12 13.68 -16.73
N THR A 250 -1.91 12.39 -17.00
CA THR A 250 -1.64 11.88 -18.36
C THR A 250 -2.81 12.16 -19.30
N PHE A 251 -4.05 11.93 -18.85
CA PHE A 251 -5.24 12.23 -19.64
C PHE A 251 -5.34 13.72 -19.95
N GLN A 252 -5.17 14.61 -18.96
CA GLN A 252 -5.22 16.06 -19.18
C GLN A 252 -4.20 16.50 -20.23
N PHE A 253 -2.95 16.03 -20.11
CA PHE A 253 -1.90 16.32 -21.07
C PHE A 253 -2.24 15.80 -22.47
N ALA A 254 -2.56 14.51 -22.61
CA ALA A 254 -2.88 13.91 -23.92
C ALA A 254 -4.10 14.57 -24.57
N HIS A 255 -5.10 14.94 -23.78
CA HIS A 255 -6.31 15.62 -24.22
C HIS A 255 -6.03 17.02 -24.76
N ALA A 256 -5.15 17.79 -24.09
CA ALA A 256 -4.71 19.10 -24.57
C ALA A 256 -3.84 18.96 -25.83
N TYR A 257 -2.82 18.10 -25.77
CA TYR A 257 -1.87 17.87 -26.87
C TYR A 257 -2.55 17.48 -28.18
N ALA A 258 -3.60 16.64 -28.11
CA ALA A 258 -4.36 16.20 -29.29
C ALA A 258 -5.23 17.31 -29.93
N ARG A 259 -5.45 18.45 -29.27
CA ARG A 259 -6.35 19.52 -29.73
C ARG A 259 -5.64 20.71 -30.39
N GLY A 260 -4.33 20.63 -30.57
CA GLY A 260 -3.53 21.68 -31.20
C GLY A 260 -2.45 22.21 -30.27
N GLU A 261 -1.68 23.21 -30.73
CA GLU A 261 -0.57 23.84 -30.01
C GLU A 261 0.62 22.93 -29.59
N GLY A 262 0.48 21.60 -29.72
CA GLY A 262 1.56 20.61 -29.64
C GLY A 262 2.48 20.81 -28.43
N MET A 263 3.76 21.05 -28.70
CA MET A 263 4.80 21.22 -27.67
C MET A 263 4.52 22.34 -26.66
N LYS A 264 3.71 23.36 -27.02
CA LYS A 264 3.30 24.39 -26.05
C LYS A 264 2.56 23.79 -24.85
N HIS A 265 1.79 22.72 -25.04
CA HIS A 265 1.14 22.03 -23.93
C HIS A 265 2.14 21.25 -23.07
N TYR A 266 3.15 20.63 -23.67
CA TYR A 266 4.22 19.98 -22.90
C TYR A 266 4.98 20.99 -22.05
N VAL A 267 5.39 22.11 -22.65
CA VAL A 267 6.10 23.19 -21.95
C VAL A 267 5.27 23.72 -20.78
N ASN A 268 4.03 24.13 -21.02
CA ASN A 268 3.22 24.81 -20.00
C ASN A 268 2.68 23.88 -18.90
N MET A 269 2.31 22.65 -19.25
CA MET A 269 1.63 21.72 -18.33
C MET A 269 2.60 20.79 -17.60
N VAL A 270 3.78 20.55 -18.15
CA VAL A 270 4.77 19.61 -17.60
C VAL A 270 6.06 20.37 -17.27
N GLN A 271 6.80 20.83 -18.27
CA GLN A 271 8.18 21.30 -18.09
C GLN A 271 8.30 22.53 -17.18
N GLU A 272 7.51 23.58 -17.41
CA GLU A 272 7.52 24.79 -16.56
C GLU A 272 7.03 24.51 -15.14
N GLN A 273 6.11 23.54 -14.98
CA GLN A 273 5.64 23.13 -13.65
C GLN A 273 6.74 22.37 -12.89
N GLU A 274 7.51 21.52 -13.58
CA GLU A 274 8.67 20.82 -13.02
C GLU A 274 9.77 21.82 -12.61
N PHE A 275 10.09 22.80 -13.46
CA PHE A 275 11.04 23.87 -13.12
C PHE A 275 10.59 24.67 -11.90
N ALA A 276 9.32 25.08 -11.85
CA ALA A 276 8.77 25.80 -10.70
C ALA A 276 8.71 24.96 -9.41
N ALA A 277 8.74 23.62 -9.51
CA ALA A 277 8.73 22.73 -8.36
C ALA A 277 10.14 22.48 -7.77
N ARG A 278 11.20 22.93 -8.44
CA ARG A 278 12.58 22.73 -7.99
C ARG A 278 12.85 23.34 -6.62
N ASP A 279 12.36 24.56 -6.38
CA ASP A 279 12.48 25.25 -5.08
C ASP A 279 11.73 24.55 -3.94
N LYS A 280 10.87 23.58 -4.28
CA LYS A 280 10.14 22.73 -3.34
C LYS A 280 10.77 21.34 -3.18
N GLY A 281 11.92 21.09 -3.81
CA GLY A 281 12.67 19.84 -3.75
C GLY A 281 12.43 18.85 -4.88
N TYR A 282 11.78 19.25 -5.99
CA TYR A 282 11.65 18.38 -7.17
C TYR A 282 12.94 18.33 -7.99
N THR A 283 13.44 17.12 -8.30
CA THR A 283 14.78 16.92 -8.89
C THR A 283 14.78 16.32 -10.29
N PHE A 284 13.68 15.71 -10.75
CA PHE A 284 13.61 15.01 -12.05
C PHE A 284 13.66 15.98 -13.26
N VAL A 285 13.71 17.30 -13.05
CA VAL A 285 14.10 18.27 -14.09
C VAL A 285 15.42 17.86 -14.76
N SER A 286 16.34 17.28 -13.99
CA SER A 286 17.61 16.70 -14.44
C SER A 286 17.49 15.17 -14.49
N HIS A 287 16.67 14.68 -15.41
CA HIS A 287 16.28 13.28 -15.49
C HIS A 287 17.45 12.29 -15.69
N GLN A 288 18.55 12.68 -16.34
CA GLN A 288 19.73 11.83 -16.49
C GLN A 288 20.43 11.63 -15.15
N GLN A 289 20.62 12.71 -14.39
CA GLN A 289 21.13 12.63 -13.03
C GLN A 289 20.22 11.80 -12.12
N GLU A 290 18.91 12.01 -12.21
CA GLU A 290 17.91 11.36 -11.35
C GLU A 290 17.87 9.83 -11.54
N VAL A 291 18.10 9.35 -12.76
CA VAL A 291 18.22 7.90 -13.04
C VAL A 291 19.62 7.33 -12.82
N GLY A 292 20.58 8.17 -12.41
CA GLY A 292 21.92 7.75 -11.98
C GLY A 292 23.00 7.78 -13.05
N ALA A 293 22.85 8.55 -14.14
CA ALA A 293 23.92 8.69 -15.14
C ALA A 293 25.25 9.12 -14.51
N GLY A 294 25.23 10.13 -13.62
CA GLY A 294 26.42 10.59 -12.90
C GLY A 294 27.04 9.54 -11.99
N TYR A 295 26.21 8.77 -11.28
CA TYR A 295 26.69 7.64 -10.48
C TYR A 295 27.46 6.62 -11.33
N PHE A 296 26.93 6.25 -12.50
CA PHE A 296 27.62 5.29 -13.37
C PHE A 296 28.88 5.86 -14.04
N ASP A 297 28.94 7.17 -14.28
CA ASP A 297 30.16 7.85 -14.72
C ASP A 297 31.26 7.80 -13.64
N GLU A 298 30.90 7.96 -12.37
CA GLU A 298 31.84 7.81 -11.25
C GLU A 298 32.32 6.35 -11.12
N VAL A 299 31.42 5.38 -11.19
CA VAL A 299 31.78 3.95 -11.21
C VAL A 299 32.77 3.67 -12.34
N THR A 300 32.51 4.17 -13.55
CA THR A 300 33.41 4.02 -14.70
C THR A 300 34.76 4.69 -14.44
N THR A 301 34.74 5.89 -13.86
CA THR A 301 35.94 6.66 -13.51
C THR A 301 36.83 5.91 -12.52
N VAL A 302 36.24 5.30 -11.48
CA VAL A 302 36.96 4.48 -10.50
C VAL A 302 37.56 3.23 -11.16
N ILE A 303 36.77 2.48 -11.93
CA ILE A 303 37.21 1.26 -12.61
C ILE A 303 38.39 1.54 -13.57
N GLN A 304 38.36 2.69 -14.24
CA GLN A 304 39.36 3.05 -15.25
C GLN A 304 40.45 3.99 -14.72
N GLY A 305 40.54 4.21 -13.41
CA GLY A 305 41.61 5.02 -12.81
C GLY A 305 41.65 6.48 -13.29
N GLY A 306 40.51 7.06 -13.65
CA GLY A 306 40.41 8.47 -14.05
C GLY A 306 40.56 8.76 -15.55
N THR A 307 40.85 7.78 -16.41
CA THR A 307 41.22 8.04 -17.81
C THR A 307 40.10 7.84 -18.84
N SER A 308 38.85 7.66 -18.40
CA SER A 308 37.72 7.41 -19.30
C SER A 308 37.43 8.60 -20.21
N SER A 309 37.30 8.36 -21.52
CA SER A 309 36.88 9.35 -22.52
C SER A 309 35.40 9.23 -22.93
N VAL A 310 34.62 8.36 -22.28
CA VAL A 310 33.24 8.00 -22.68
C VAL A 310 32.23 8.23 -21.54
N LYS A 311 32.40 9.34 -20.80
CA LYS A 311 31.45 9.74 -19.74
C LYS A 311 30.15 10.27 -20.35
N ALA A 312 29.02 10.00 -19.71
CA ALA A 312 27.69 10.32 -20.20
C ALA A 312 27.23 11.75 -19.91
N LEU A 313 27.60 12.33 -18.76
CA LEU A 313 27.15 13.68 -18.38
C LEU A 313 27.93 14.81 -19.06
N THR A 314 29.25 14.64 -19.24
CA THR A 314 30.10 15.67 -19.84
C THR A 314 29.73 15.90 -21.31
N GLY A 315 29.24 17.11 -21.62
CA GLY A 315 28.76 17.47 -22.96
C GLY A 315 27.32 17.03 -23.25
N SER A 316 26.53 16.70 -22.22
CA SER A 316 25.11 16.38 -22.38
C SER A 316 24.25 17.65 -22.47
N THR A 317 23.09 17.56 -23.14
CA THR A 317 22.13 18.69 -23.18
C THR A 317 21.59 19.05 -21.80
N GLU A 318 21.58 18.09 -20.86
CA GLU A 318 21.21 18.34 -19.47
C GLU A 318 22.19 19.32 -18.81
N GLU A 319 23.50 19.10 -18.98
CA GLU A 319 24.55 19.99 -18.45
C GLU A 319 24.46 21.42 -19.03
N GLU A 320 24.05 21.56 -20.30
CA GLU A 320 24.00 22.86 -20.99
C GLU A 320 22.70 23.64 -20.79
N GLN A 321 21.58 22.97 -20.55
CA GLN A 321 20.24 23.57 -20.65
C GLN A 321 19.42 23.53 -19.35
N PHE A 322 19.85 22.77 -18.33
CA PHE A 322 19.06 22.51 -17.11
C PHE A 322 19.79 23.00 -15.84
N HIS A 323 20.20 24.28 -15.82
CA HIS A 323 20.84 24.95 -14.68
C HIS A 323 19.88 25.33 -13.57
#